data_AF-A0A9C7VYK5-F1
#
_entry.id   AF-A0A9C7VYK5-F1
#
_cell.length_a   1.000
_cell.length_b   1.000
_cell.length_c   1.000
_cell.angle_alpha   90.00
_cell.angle_beta   90.00
_cell.angle_gamma   90.00
#
_symmetry.space_group_name_H-M   'P 1'
#
loop_
_entity.id
_entity.type
_entity.pdbx_description
1 polymer ?
#
loop_
_entity_poly.entity_id
_entity_poly.type
_entity_poly.pdbx_seq_one_letter_code
_entity_poly.pdbx_strand_id
1 'polypeptide(L)' 'MKLSTVLSIQPTQFEAVALKGDLTRSVAKIAALGYDGVELAVRDPKLLDADEVRALVQRHGLAVPAIGTG' A
#
# COMPACT_ATOMS: atom_id res chain seq x y z
N MET A 1 -13.81 -15.35 7.85
CA MET A 1 -12.48 -15.39 7.19
C MET A 1 -12.07 -13.96 6.90
N LYS A 2 -10.77 -13.64 6.92
CA LYS A 2 -10.25 -12.32 6.51
C LYS A 2 -9.70 -12.40 5.09
N LEU A 3 -9.93 -11.38 4.26
CA LEU A 3 -9.48 -11.31 2.87
C LEU A 3 -8.46 -10.20 2.65
N SER A 4 -7.39 -10.49 1.92
CA SER A 4 -6.37 -9.54 1.47
C SER A 4 -6.22 -9.52 -0.04
N THR A 5 -5.66 -8.42 -0.57
CA THR A 5 -5.27 -8.31 -1.98
C THR A 5 -3.88 -7.67 -2.12
N VAL A 6 -3.18 -7.97 -3.20
CA VAL A 6 -1.82 -7.46 -3.45
C VAL A 6 -1.90 -6.08 -4.10
N LEU A 7 -1.21 -5.11 -3.50
CA LEU A 7 -0.98 -3.79 -4.05
C LEU A 7 0.49 -3.64 -4.44
N SER A 8 0.74 -3.53 -5.73
CA SER A 8 2.09 -3.29 -6.26
C SER A 8 2.46 -1.82 -6.07
N ILE A 9 3.51 -1.56 -5.28
CA ILE A 9 4.02 -0.22 -5.01
C ILE A 9 5.34 -0.09 -5.78
N GLN A 10 5.28 0.51 -6.96
CA GLN A 10 6.44 0.69 -7.83
C GLN A 10 6.77 2.18 -7.98
N PRO A 11 7.63 2.73 -7.11
CA PRO A 11 8.22 4.03 -7.35
C PRO A 11 9.09 3.96 -8.61
N THR A 12 8.83 4.83 -9.58
CA THR A 12 9.87 5.24 -10.53
C THR A 12 10.66 6.38 -9.89
N GLN A 13 11.97 6.46 -10.16
CA GLN A 13 12.88 7.45 -9.54
C GLN A 13 12.44 8.93 -9.72
N PHE A 14 11.50 9.19 -10.64
CA PHE A 14 11.07 10.54 -11.02
C PHE A 14 9.68 10.93 -10.48
N GLU A 15 8.91 10.01 -9.87
CA GLU A 15 7.48 10.23 -9.58
C GLU A 15 7.03 9.90 -8.14
N ALA A 16 7.88 10.13 -7.13
CA ALA A 16 7.55 9.86 -5.73
C ALA A 16 6.24 10.55 -5.25
N VAL A 17 5.91 11.72 -5.79
CA VAL A 17 4.67 12.45 -5.44
C VAL A 17 3.43 11.87 -6.10
N ALA A 18 3.51 11.46 -7.37
CA ALA A 18 2.38 10.83 -8.08
C ALA A 18 2.07 9.46 -7.47
N LEU A 19 3.11 8.70 -7.11
CA LEU A 19 2.99 7.43 -6.40
C LEU A 19 2.19 7.56 -5.09
N LYS A 20 2.38 8.65 -4.32
CA LYS A 20 1.65 8.88 -3.07
C LYS A 20 0.15 9.09 -3.31
N GLY A 21 -0.20 9.81 -4.37
CA GLY A 21 -1.59 9.99 -4.80
C GLY A 21 -2.25 8.67 -5.20
N ASP A 22 -1.56 7.89 -6.02
CA ASP A 22 -2.04 6.59 -6.51
C ASP A 22 -2.12 5.53 -5.42
N LEU A 23 -1.17 5.52 -4.49
CA LEU A 23 -1.18 4.66 -3.31
C LEU A 23 -2.39 4.98 -2.43
N THR A 24 -2.62 6.27 -2.13
CA THR A 24 -3.78 6.71 -1.33
C THR A 24 -5.10 6.28 -1.97
N ARG A 25 -5.25 6.51 -3.28
CA ARG A 25 -6.46 6.12 -4.02
C ARG A 25 -6.66 4.61 -4.02
N SER A 26 -5.58 3.84 -4.20
CA SER A 26 -5.64 2.38 -4.25
C SER A 26 -6.01 1.78 -2.90
N VAL A 27 -5.38 2.24 -1.81
CA VAL A 27 -5.72 1.81 -0.43
C VAL A 27 -7.18 2.12 -0.10
N ALA A 28 -7.64 3.34 -0.41
CA ALA A 28 -9.02 3.74 -0.19
C ALA A 28 -10.01 2.86 -0.98
N LYS A 29 -9.68 2.53 -2.23
CA LYS A 29 -10.50 1.64 -3.07
C LYS A 29 -10.55 0.22 -2.49
N ILE A 30 -9.43 -0.34 -2.05
CA ILE A 30 -9.37 -1.68 -1.45
C ILE A 30 -10.24 -1.74 -0.19
N ALA A 31 -10.16 -0.74 0.68
CA ALA A 31 -11.03 -0.65 1.86
C ALA A 31 -12.51 -0.54 1.49
N ALA A 32 -12.86 0.28 0.48
CA ALA A 32 -14.23 0.43 -0.01
C ALA A 32 -14.80 -0.87 -0.63
N LEU A 33 -13.94 -1.77 -1.11
CA LEU A 33 -14.33 -3.09 -1.61
C LEU A 33 -14.57 -4.11 -0.49
N GLY A 34 -14.30 -3.76 0.77
CA GLY A 34 -14.56 -4.62 1.93
C GLY A 34 -13.45 -5.63 2.25
N TYR A 35 -12.23 -5.42 1.75
CA TYR A 35 -11.07 -6.21 2.15
C TYR A 35 -10.65 -5.87 3.59
N ASP A 36 -10.07 -6.84 4.28
CA ASP A 36 -9.53 -6.69 5.63
C ASP A 36 -8.05 -6.28 5.63
N GLY A 37 -7.36 -6.46 4.50
CA GLY A 37 -5.94 -6.16 4.40
C GLY A 37 -5.43 -5.98 2.98
N VAL A 38 -4.21 -5.46 2.91
CA VAL A 38 -3.46 -5.22 1.68
C VAL A 38 -2.04 -5.76 1.84
N GLU A 39 -1.60 -6.55 0.87
CA GLU A 39 -0.22 -7.02 0.79
C GLU A 39 0.59 -6.04 -0.04
N LEU A 40 1.74 -5.61 0.45
CA LEU A 40 2.55 -4.59 -0.21
C LEU A 40 3.66 -5.27 -1.01
N ALA A 41 3.69 -5.11 -2.33
CA ALA A 41 4.87 -5.49 -3.11
C ALA A 41 5.80 -4.27 -3.23
N VAL A 42 6.94 -4.34 -2.56
CA VAL A 42 7.92 -3.25 -2.41
C VAL A 42 9.23 -3.68 -3.05
N ARG A 43 9.60 -3.04 -4.17
CA ARG A 43 10.84 -3.34 -4.91
C ARG A 43 12.07 -2.67 -4.32
N ASP A 44 11.95 -1.39 -3.96
CA ASP A 44 13.03 -0.65 -3.28
C ASP A 44 12.44 0.04 -2.04
N PRO A 45 12.68 -0.51 -0.84
CA PRO A 45 12.12 0.06 0.39
C PRO A 45 12.71 1.43 0.72
N LYS A 46 13.87 1.82 0.17
CA LYS A 46 14.49 3.14 0.43
C LYS A 46 13.71 4.29 -0.20
N LEU A 47 12.86 3.99 -1.18
CA LEU A 47 12.02 4.97 -1.87
C LEU A 47 10.64 5.14 -1.22
N LEU A 48 10.35 4.42 -0.14
CA LEU A 48 9.10 4.50 0.59
C LEU A 48 9.32 5.10 1.99
N ASP A 49 8.43 6.01 2.37
CA ASP A 49 8.25 6.37 3.76
C ASP A 49 7.33 5.33 4.43
N ALA A 50 7.93 4.42 5.21
CA ALA A 50 7.21 3.34 5.85
C ALA A 50 6.18 3.85 6.88
N ASP A 51 6.43 4.98 7.53
CA ASP A 51 5.53 5.55 8.53
C ASP A 51 4.28 6.14 7.86
N GLU A 52 4.46 6.84 6.74
CA GLU A 52 3.34 7.32 5.93
C GLU A 52 2.49 6.18 5.38
N VAL A 53 3.12 5.13 4.85
CA VAL A 53 2.41 3.95 4.33
C VAL A 53 1.61 3.28 5.45
N ARG A 54 2.24 3.09 6.62
CA ARG A 54 1.57 2.52 7.80
C ARG A 54 0.37 3.36 8.22
N ALA A 55 0.53 4.68 8.33
CA ALA A 55 -0.54 5.58 8.74
C ALA A 55 -1.70 5.56 7.73
N LEU A 56 -1.40 5.53 6.43
CA LEU A 56 -2.40 5.45 5.37
C LEU A 56 -3.24 4.16 5.47
N VAL A 57 -2.59 3.01 5.58
CA VAL A 57 -3.28 1.71 5.64
C VAL A 57 -4.12 1.60 6.93
N GLN A 58 -3.59 2.05 8.07
CA GLN A 58 -4.31 2.07 9.34
C GLN A 58 -5.53 3.01 9.33
N ARG A 59 -5.42 4.18 8.70
CA ARG A 59 -6.54 5.13 8.55
C ARG A 59 -7.74 4.50 7.81
N HIS A 60 -7.47 3.56 6.91
CA HIS A 60 -8.48 2.83 6.16
C HIS A 60 -8.91 1.51 6.81
N GLY A 61 -8.43 1.20 8.03
CA GLY A 61 -8.79 -0.01 8.77
C GLY A 61 -8.25 -1.30 8.18
N LEU A 62 -7.26 -1.21 7.28
CA LEU A 62 -6.66 -2.37 6.62
C LEU A 62 -5.46 -2.90 7.43
N ALA A 63 -5.28 -4.22 7.42
CA ALA A 63 -4.04 -4.87 7.88
C ALA A 63 -3.00 -4.97 6.75
N VAL A 64 -1.73 -5.17 7.11
CA VAL A 64 -0.66 -5.54 6.17
C VAL A 64 -0.18 -6.96 6.51
N PRO A 65 -0.79 -8.02 5.95
CA PRO A 65 -0.46 -9.39 6.31
C PRO A 65 0.83 -9.90 5.65
N ALA A 66 1.27 -9.30 4.56
CA ALA A 66 2.53 -9.65 3.88
C ALA A 66 3.17 -8.45 3.17
N ILE A 67 4.50 -8.52 3.03
CA ILE A 67 5.29 -7.62 2.21
C ILE A 67 6.12 -8.49 1.25
N GLY A 68 5.91 -8.34 -0.06
CA GLY A 68 6.71 -8.98 -1.09
C GLY A 68 7.90 -8.10 -1.46
N THR A 69 9.11 -8.62 -1.37
CA THR A 69 10.37 -7.88 -1.59
C THR A 69 11.16 -8.41 -2.78
N GLY A 70 10.48 -8.84 -3.84
CA GLY A 70 11.05 -9.60 -4.97
C GLY A 70 12.36 -9.08 -5.52
#